data_AF-A0A7X9WUE7-F1
#
_entry.id   AF-A0A7X9WUE7-F1
#
_cell.length_a   1.000
_cell.length_b   1.000
_cell.length_c   1.000
_cell.angle_alpha   90.00
_cell.angle_beta   90.00
_cell.angle_gamma   90.00
#
_symmetry.space_group_name_H-M   'P 1'
#
loop_
_entity.id
_entity.type
_entity.pdbx_description
1 polymer ?
#
loop_
_entity_poly.entity_id
_entity_poly.type
_entity_poly.pdbx_seq_one_letter_code
_entity_poly.pdbx_strand_id
1 'polypeptide(L)'
;MEAATFVELLRQVVTDNAATEAIAQAESPSGRSQSDDQKMRSAWIRALSAEERGHLECVASQAARATAFGLLCILDGARKIEDGIDHGHLELRYVEGQSNTLLASSADHMPVPPLHELL
;
A
#
# COMPACT_ATOMS: atom_id res chain seq x y z
N MET A 1 11.67 -16.16 -3.03
CA MET A 1 11.73 -14.72 -3.36
C MET A 1 12.43 -14.01 -2.22
N GLU A 2 13.28 -13.02 -2.52
CA GLU A 2 13.98 -12.21 -1.51
C GLU A 2 13.27 -10.87 -1.26
N ALA A 3 13.57 -10.22 -0.14
CA ALA A 3 12.95 -8.97 0.32
C ALA A 3 12.96 -7.85 -0.73
N ALA A 4 14.12 -7.57 -1.35
CA ALA A 4 14.23 -6.53 -2.38
C ALA A 4 13.35 -6.80 -3.60
N THR A 5 13.26 -8.06 -4.04
CA THR A 5 12.38 -8.46 -5.14
C THR A 5 10.91 -8.29 -4.76
N PHE A 6 10.53 -8.65 -3.53
CA PHE A 6 9.17 -8.45 -3.04
C PHE A 6 8.78 -6.97 -3.05
N VAL A 7 9.64 -6.09 -2.51
CA VAL A 7 9.33 -4.66 -2.41
C VAL A 7 9.24 -4.00 -3.79
N GLU A 8 10.10 -4.38 -4.74
CA GLU A 8 10.00 -3.86 -6.11
C GLU A 8 8.68 -4.29 -6.79
N LEU A 9 8.27 -5.55 -6.63
CA LEU A 9 6.97 -6.02 -7.15
C LEU A 9 5.80 -5.32 -6.45
N LEU A 10 5.88 -5.11 -5.13
CA LEU A 10 4.88 -4.37 -4.37
C LEU A 10 4.78 -2.92 -4.86
N ARG A 11 5.90 -2.26 -5.16
CA ARG A 11 5.92 -0.90 -5.71
C ARG A 11 5.16 -0.83 -7.03
N GLN A 12 5.44 -1.76 -7.94
CA GLN A 12 4.78 -1.82 -9.26
C GLN A 12 3.28 -2.09 -9.15
N VAL A 13 2.87 -3.02 -8.29
CA VAL A 13 1.47 -3.46 -8.20
C VAL A 13 0.63 -2.52 -7.33
N VAL A 14 1.18 -2.01 -6.23
CA VAL A 14 0.43 -1.30 -5.18
C VAL A 14 0.66 0.20 -5.22
N THR A 15 1.84 0.71 -5.56
CA THR A 15 2.10 2.17 -5.49
C THR A 15 2.03 2.87 -6.83
N ASP A 16 2.62 2.28 -7.88
CA ASP A 16 2.78 2.96 -9.16
C ASP A 16 1.43 3.15 -9.89
N ASN A 17 0.51 2.19 -9.76
CA ASN A 17 -0.80 2.25 -10.42
C ASN A 17 -1.95 2.72 -9.50
N ALA A 18 -1.78 2.71 -8.17
CA ALA A 18 -2.89 2.95 -7.25
C ALA A 18 -3.54 4.32 -7.41
N ALA A 19 -2.77 5.37 -7.70
CA ALA A 19 -3.30 6.71 -7.91
C ALA A 19 -4.21 6.75 -9.15
N THR A 20 -3.71 6.27 -10.29
CA THR A 20 -4.44 6.24 -11.55
C THR A 20 -5.68 5.36 -11.46
N GLU A 21 -5.56 4.16 -10.86
CA GLU A 21 -6.68 3.24 -10.69
C GLU A 21 -7.75 3.80 -9.73
N ALA A 22 -7.34 4.36 -8.59
CA ALA A 22 -8.28 4.95 -7.64
C ALA A 22 -9.03 6.15 -8.25
N ILE A 23 -8.33 7.01 -9.00
CA ILE A 23 -8.94 8.14 -9.69
C ILE A 23 -9.85 7.67 -10.82
N ALA A 24 -9.43 6.70 -11.65
CA ALA A 24 -10.27 6.15 -12.71
C ALA A 24 -11.55 5.49 -12.16
N GLN A 25 -11.44 4.76 -11.05
CA GLN A 25 -12.58 4.16 -10.38
C GLN A 25 -13.51 5.21 -9.77
N ALA A 26 -12.97 6.32 -9.23
CA ALA A 26 -13.77 7.42 -8.71
C ALA A 26 -14.41 8.25 -9.84
N GLU A 27 -13.75 8.37 -10.99
CA GLU A 27 -14.23 9.04 -12.19
C GLU A 27 -15.33 8.24 -12.90
N SER A 28 -15.22 6.91 -12.93
CA SER A 28 -16.19 6.01 -13.55
C SER A 28 -16.56 4.85 -12.62
N PRO A 29 -17.34 5.11 -11.55
CA PRO A 29 -17.65 4.09 -10.56
C PRO A 29 -18.42 2.92 -11.17
N SER A 30 -17.97 1.71 -10.89
CA SER A 30 -18.66 0.47 -11.30
C SER A 30 -19.96 0.26 -10.54
N GLY A 31 -21.02 -0.21 -11.21
CA GLY A 31 -22.27 -0.64 -10.59
C GLY A 31 -23.53 0.03 -11.18
N ARG A 32 -24.68 -0.64 -11.05
CA ARG A 32 -25.95 -0.19 -11.65
C ARG A 32 -26.63 0.97 -10.90
N SER A 33 -26.28 1.20 -9.62
CA SER A 33 -26.86 2.27 -8.80
C SER A 33 -25.76 2.97 -8.00
N GLN A 34 -25.29 4.09 -8.52
CA GLN A 34 -24.32 4.95 -7.84
C GLN A 34 -25.03 5.82 -6.80
N SER A 35 -24.44 5.97 -5.61
CA SER A 35 -24.94 6.94 -4.62
C SER A 35 -24.74 8.37 -5.13
N ASP A 36 -25.49 9.32 -4.58
CA ASP A 36 -25.38 10.72 -5.01
C ASP A 36 -23.99 11.30 -4.73
N ASP A 37 -23.35 10.88 -3.63
CA ASP A 37 -21.95 11.18 -3.32
C ASP A 37 -20.97 10.67 -4.40
N GLN A 38 -21.21 9.46 -4.92
CA GLN A 38 -20.38 8.90 -5.99
C GLN A 38 -20.53 9.68 -7.29
N LYS A 39 -21.76 10.06 -7.65
CA LYS A 39 -22.04 10.90 -8.84
C LYS A 39 -21.39 12.27 -8.71
N MET A 40 -21.50 12.90 -7.54
CA MET A 40 -20.91 14.21 -7.27
C MET A 40 -19.39 14.17 -7.39
N ARG A 41 -18.73 13.18 -6.78
CA ARG A 41 -17.27 12.99 -6.92
C ARG A 41 -16.87 12.71 -8.37
N SER A 42 -17.56 11.81 -9.05
CA SER A 42 -17.30 11.50 -10.47
C SER A 42 -17.42 12.74 -11.35
N ALA A 43 -18.48 13.54 -11.17
CA ALA A 43 -18.68 14.78 -11.92
C ALA A 43 -17.59 15.81 -11.63
N TRP A 44 -17.18 15.96 -10.36
CA TRP A 44 -16.09 16.84 -9.99
C TRP A 44 -14.75 16.42 -10.63
N ILE A 45 -14.39 15.14 -10.56
CA ILE A 45 -13.13 14.64 -11.17
C ILE A 45 -13.11 14.88 -12.68
N ARG A 46 -14.24 14.65 -13.38
CA ARG A 46 -14.36 14.90 -14.83
C ARG A 46 -14.25 16.37 -15.20
N ALA A 47 -14.53 17.28 -14.26
CA ALA A 47 -14.48 18.72 -14.49
C ALA A 47 -13.09 19.32 -14.22
N LEU A 48 -12.16 18.55 -13.65
CA LEU A 48 -10.80 19.02 -13.39
C LEU A 48 -10.06 19.32 -14.70
N SER A 49 -9.30 20.41 -14.70
CA SER A 49 -8.28 20.67 -15.71
C SER A 49 -7.15 19.64 -15.63
N ALA A 50 -6.30 19.58 -16.67
CA ALA A 50 -5.15 18.68 -16.68
C ALA A 50 -4.16 18.98 -15.53
N GLU A 51 -4.00 20.25 -15.16
CA GLU A 51 -3.14 20.67 -14.04
C GLU A 51 -3.72 20.21 -12.69
N GLU A 52 -5.01 20.48 -12.44
CA GLU A 52 -5.68 20.02 -11.22
C GLU A 52 -5.71 18.50 -11.10
N ARG A 53 -5.89 17.80 -12.23
CA ARG A 53 -5.80 16.34 -12.27
C ARG A 53 -4.40 15.85 -11.92
N GLY A 54 -3.35 16.50 -12.44
CA GLY A 54 -1.96 16.20 -12.06
C GLY A 54 -1.69 16.39 -10.57
N HIS A 55 -2.29 17.42 -9.94
CA HIS A 55 -2.20 17.61 -8.48
C HIS A 55 -2.93 16.50 -7.72
N LEU A 56 -4.13 16.11 -8.15
CA LEU A 56 -4.88 15.00 -7.54
C LEU A 56 -4.10 13.68 -7.63
N GLU A 57 -3.54 13.37 -8.80
CA GLU A 57 -2.69 12.19 -9.03
C GLU A 57 -1.46 12.18 -8.13
N CYS A 58 -0.80 13.34 -7.97
CA CYS A 58 0.33 13.50 -7.07
C CYS A 58 -0.04 13.20 -5.61
N VAL A 59 -1.12 13.79 -5.10
CA VAL A 59 -1.60 13.56 -3.71
C VAL A 59 -2.01 12.11 -3.51
N ALA A 60 -2.73 11.52 -4.48
CA ALA A 60 -3.14 10.12 -4.41
C ALA A 60 -1.93 9.16 -4.41
N SER A 61 -0.91 9.44 -5.22
CA SER A 61 0.34 8.66 -5.26
C SER A 61 1.11 8.77 -3.93
N GLN A 62 1.20 9.98 -3.36
CA GLN A 62 1.81 10.18 -2.05
C GLN A 62 1.08 9.42 -0.95
N ALA A 63 -0.25 9.44 -0.95
CA ALA A 63 -1.06 8.69 0.00
C ALA A 63 -0.82 7.18 -0.13
N ALA A 64 -0.82 6.64 -1.36
CA ALA A 64 -0.55 5.22 -1.60
C ALA A 64 0.84 4.80 -1.11
N ARG A 65 1.89 5.57 -1.43
CA ARG A 65 3.26 5.34 -0.94
C ARG A 65 3.34 5.41 0.58
N ALA A 66 2.72 6.41 1.20
CA ALA A 66 2.72 6.58 2.66
C ALA A 66 2.01 5.42 3.38
N THR A 67 0.91 4.92 2.83
CA THR A 67 0.20 3.75 3.36
C THR A 67 1.04 2.49 3.24
N ALA A 68 1.63 2.22 2.08
CA ALA A 68 2.52 1.07 1.88
C ALA A 68 3.71 1.13 2.84
N PHE A 69 4.38 2.28 2.94
CA PHE A 69 5.47 2.50 3.88
C PHE A 69 5.04 2.23 5.33
N GLY A 70 3.91 2.79 5.77
CA GLY A 70 3.40 2.60 7.12
C GLY A 70 3.09 1.15 7.45
N LEU A 71 2.57 0.37 6.48
CA LEU A 71 2.35 -1.06 6.63
C LEU A 71 3.65 -1.84 6.74
N LEU A 72 4.65 -1.53 5.90
CA LEU A 72 5.97 -2.16 5.97
C LEU A 72 6.66 -1.87 7.32
N CYS A 73 6.57 -0.65 7.84
CA CYS A 73 7.08 -0.33 9.17
C CYS A 73 6.44 -1.19 10.28
N ILE A 74 5.18 -1.58 10.13
CA ILE A 74 4.50 -2.46 11.09
C ILE A 74 5.08 -3.88 10.99
N LEU A 75 5.24 -4.39 9.77
CA LEU A 75 5.81 -5.73 9.54
C LEU A 75 7.28 -5.84 9.99
N ASP A 76 8.04 -4.75 9.86
CA ASP A 76 9.43 -4.66 10.32
C ASP A 76 9.56 -4.38 11.83
N GLY A 77 8.45 -4.17 12.54
CA GLY A 77 8.46 -3.81 13.97
C GLY A 77 8.86 -2.37 14.29
N ALA A 78 9.15 -1.53 13.28
CA ALA A 78 9.42 -0.10 13.43
C ALA A 78 8.19 0.70 13.89
N ARG A 79 6.98 0.16 13.72
CA ARG A 79 5.72 0.72 14.23
C ARG A 79 4.90 -0.35 14.93
N LYS A 80 4.60 -0.16 16.22
CA LYS A 80 3.78 -1.10 16.99
C LYS A 80 2.29 -0.92 16.70
N ILE A 81 1.56 -2.04 16.66
CA ILE A 81 0.09 -2.08 16.56
C ILE A 81 -0.58 -2.67 17.79
N GLU A 82 0.19 -3.37 18.63
CA GLU A 82 -0.23 -3.89 19.94
C GLU A 82 0.67 -3.27 21.01
N ASP A 83 0.06 -2.78 22.09
CA ASP A 83 0.74 -2.26 23.27
C ASP A 83 0.62 -3.29 24.42
N GLY A 84 1.73 -3.63 25.09
CA GLY A 84 1.72 -4.55 26.23
C GLY A 84 3.05 -5.27 26.45
N ILE A 85 3.17 -5.97 27.59
CA ILE A 85 4.38 -6.76 27.92
C ILE A 85 4.39 -8.10 27.17
N ASP A 86 3.21 -8.70 26.93
CA ASP A 86 3.02 -9.98 26.25
C ASP A 86 2.43 -9.79 24.84
N HIS A 87 3.06 -8.96 24.00
CA HIS A 87 2.62 -8.78 22.62
C HIS A 87 3.21 -9.86 21.71
N GLY A 88 2.44 -10.27 20.71
CA GLY A 88 2.93 -11.15 19.65
C GLY A 88 3.86 -10.43 18.70
N HIS A 89 4.32 -11.14 17.67
CA HIS A 89 5.05 -10.56 16.56
C HIS A 89 4.43 -10.98 15.22
N LEU A 90 4.66 -10.15 14.20
CA LEU A 90 4.24 -10.41 12.83
C LEU A 90 5.41 -10.99 12.03
N GLU A 91 5.08 -11.86 11.09
CA GLU A 91 6.01 -12.39 10.11
C GLU A 91 5.38 -12.36 8.73
N LEU A 92 6.17 -11.95 7.73
CA LEU A 92 5.84 -12.15 6.33
C LEU A 92 6.76 -13.23 5.77
N ARG A 93 6.19 -14.31 5.25
CA ARG A 93 6.94 -15.40 4.61
C ARG A 93 6.50 -15.58 3.17
N TYR A 94 7.45 -15.68 2.26
CA TYR A 94 7.21 -16.21 0.93
C TYR A 94 7.27 -17.73 0.97
N VAL A 95 6.22 -18.42 0.53
CA VAL A 95 6.12 -19.88 0.56
C VAL A 95 6.10 -20.42 -0.87
N GLU A 96 6.99 -21.35 -1.18
CA GLU A 96 7.08 -22.01 -2.49
C GLU A 96 7.23 -23.53 -2.30
N GLY A 97 6.13 -24.25 -2.48
CA GLY A 97 6.09 -25.69 -2.21
C GLY A 97 6.37 -25.99 -0.73
N GLN A 98 7.50 -26.64 -0.44
CA GLN A 98 7.93 -26.97 0.93
C GLN A 98 8.94 -25.97 1.51
N SER A 99 9.42 -25.01 0.71
CA SER A 99 10.35 -23.98 1.18
C SER A 99 9.58 -22.74 1.64
N ASN A 100 10.19 -21.99 2.56
CA ASN A 100 9.76 -20.63 2.85
C ASN A 100 10.96 -19.71 3.12
N THR A 101 10.81 -18.45 2.75
CA THR A 101 11.77 -17.38 3.02
C THR A 101 11.10 -16.35 3.93
N LEU A 102 11.72 -16.02 5.05
CA LEU A 102 11.28 -14.91 5.91
C LEU A 102 11.64 -13.59 5.23
N LEU A 103 10.63 -12.78 4.93
CA LEU A 103 10.77 -11.48 4.27
C LEU A 103 10.75 -10.32 5.26
N ALA A 104 9.91 -10.40 6.29
CA ALA A 104 9.81 -9.41 7.36
C ALA A 104 9.51 -10.11 8.69
N SER A 105 10.02 -9.56 9.78
CA SER A 105 9.61 -9.94 11.12
C SER A 105 9.65 -8.73 12.03
N SER A 106 8.63 -8.59 12.88
CA SER A 106 8.63 -7.58 13.95
C SER A 106 9.28 -8.10 15.23
N ALA A 107 9.92 -9.28 15.21
CA ALA A 107 10.57 -9.89 16.36
C ALA A 107 12.07 -9.56 16.42
N ASP A 108 12.53 -9.06 17.57
CA ASP A 108 13.94 -8.70 17.79
C ASP A 108 14.93 -9.86 17.59
N HIS A 109 14.47 -11.11 17.75
CA HIS A 109 15.31 -12.31 17.65
C HIS A 109 15.35 -12.95 16.24
N MET A 110 14.62 -12.39 15.27
CA MET A 110 14.61 -12.85 13.87
C MET A 110 14.95 -11.69 12.92
N PRO A 111 16.20 -11.20 12.95
CA PRO A 111 16.58 -10.05 12.16
C PRO A 111 16.57 -10.37 10.67
N VAL A 112 15.90 -9.50 9.92
CA VAL A 112 15.91 -9.45 8.45
C VAL A 112 16.06 -8.00 8.01
N PRO A 113 16.56 -7.72 6.80
CA PRO A 113 16.59 -6.35 6.29
C PRO A 113 15.18 -5.74 6.29
N PRO A 114 15.00 -4.52 6.82
CA PRO A 114 13.69 -3.89 6.92
C PRO A 114 13.12 -3.58 5.54
N LEU A 115 11.89 -4.02 5.27
CA LEU A 115 11.22 -3.79 4.00
C LEU A 115 10.93 -2.30 3.75
N HIS A 116 10.62 -1.52 4.79
CA HIS A 116 10.29 -0.10 4.64
C HIS A 116 11.48 0.75 4.16
N GLU A 117 12.72 0.27 4.31
CA GLU A 117 13.91 0.93 3.77
C GLU A 117 14.13 0.66 2.27
N LEU A 118 13.39 -0.31 1.70
CA LEU A 118 13.52 -0.74 0.31
C LEU A 118 12.45 -0.12 -0.63
N LEU A 119 11.50 0.67 -0.10
CA LEU A 119 10.34 1.25 -0.82
C LEU A 119 10.59 2.70 -1.31
#